data_AF-F7KU74-F1
#
_entry.id   AF-F7KU74-F1
#
_cell.length_a   1.000
_cell.length_b   1.000
_cell.length_c   1.000
_cell.angle_alpha   90.00
_cell.angle_beta   90.00
_cell.angle_gamma   90.00
#
_symmetry.space_group_name_H-M   'P 1'
#
loop_
_entity.id
_entity.type
_entity.pdbx_description
1 polymer ?
#
loop_
_entity_poly.entity_id
_entity_poly.type
_entity_poly.pdbx_seq_one_letter_code
_entity_poly.pdbx_strand_id
1 'polypeptide(L)'
;MKKQVNDEVMTDLCMKVKKYVEEKDWDSCMELIPRYMERYPNSAVPHNLLGIVLESQGHHPDAMRHFRAAWSLDPTFMPASQNIDAYSLYDSEKDVKPAYTADDCLTERRPTLLEKSGFF
;
A
#
# COMPACT_ATOMS: atom_id res chain seq x y z
N MET A 1 21.22 -10.68 4.96
CA MET A 1 21.65 -9.65 4.01
C MET A 1 20.65 -9.42 2.87
N LYS A 2 20.23 -10.42 2.07
CA LYS A 2 19.31 -10.20 0.91
C LYS A 2 17.91 -9.67 1.27
N LYS A 3 17.30 -10.14 2.36
CA LYS A 3 15.96 -9.69 2.81
C LYS A 3 15.96 -8.19 3.17
N GLN A 4 16.93 -7.78 3.97
CA GLN A 4 17.08 -6.39 4.44
C GLN A 4 17.28 -5.39 3.29
N VAL A 5 18.08 -5.76 2.27
CA VAL A 5 18.25 -4.95 1.06
C VAL A 5 16.96 -4.85 0.25
N ASN A 6 16.19 -5.94 0.16
CA ASN A 6 14.88 -5.88 -0.52
C ASN A 6 13.88 -5.01 0.24
N ASP A 7 13.90 -5.03 1.57
CA ASP A 7 13.01 -4.21 2.40
C ASP A 7 13.31 -2.70 2.23
N GLU A 8 14.59 -2.30 2.19
CA GLU A 8 14.99 -0.91 1.92
C GLU A 8 14.59 -0.46 0.51
N VAL A 9 14.80 -1.31 -0.50
CA VAL A 9 14.43 -1.02 -1.90
C VAL A 9 12.92 -0.84 -2.06
N MET A 10 12.11 -1.67 -1.39
CA MET A 10 10.65 -1.53 -1.43
C MET A 10 10.17 -0.30 -0.64
N THR A 11 10.84 0.04 0.46
CA THR A 11 10.55 1.26 1.22
C THR A 11 10.79 2.51 0.35
N ASP A 12 11.91 2.57 -0.38
CA ASP A 12 12.19 3.65 -1.34
C ASP A 12 11.13 3.74 -2.44
N LEU A 13 10.70 2.60 -2.99
CA LEU A 13 9.61 2.56 -3.97
C LEU A 13 8.31 3.15 -3.39
N CYS A 14 7.91 2.72 -2.19
CA CYS A 14 6.70 3.23 -1.54
C CYS A 14 6.76 4.75 -1.33
N MET A 15 7.90 5.27 -0.85
CA MET A 15 8.07 6.72 -0.63
C MET A 15 7.98 7.52 -1.93
N LYS A 16 8.63 7.06 -3.01
CA LYS A 16 8.57 7.73 -4.32
C LYS A 16 7.17 7.72 -4.91
N VAL A 17 6.50 6.56 -4.90
CA VAL A 17 5.14 6.45 -5.43
C VAL A 17 4.17 7.30 -4.63
N LYS A 18 4.26 7.30 -3.30
CA LYS A 18 3.43 8.17 -2.45
C LYS A 18 3.58 9.65 -2.83
N LYS A 19 4.83 10.11 -2.98
CA LYS A 19 5.11 11.48 -3.44
C LYS A 19 4.50 11.77 -4.81
N TYR A 20 4.70 10.89 -5.78
CA TYR A 20 4.15 11.08 -7.13
C TYR A 20 2.61 11.09 -7.14
N VAL A 21 1.95 10.26 -6.33
CA VAL A 21 0.49 10.28 -6.16
C VAL A 21 0.02 11.62 -5.59
N GLU A 22 0.69 12.14 -4.55
CA GLU A 22 0.39 13.46 -3.98
C GLU A 22 0.55 14.60 -5.00
N GLU A 23 1.55 14.50 -5.87
CA GLU A 23 1.81 15.43 -6.97
C GLU A 23 0.90 15.19 -8.20
N LYS A 24 0.11 14.10 -8.20
CA LYS A 24 -0.68 13.61 -9.34
C LYS A 24 0.17 13.31 -10.59
N ASP A 25 1.44 12.97 -10.38
CA ASP A 25 2.37 12.54 -11.41
C ASP A 25 2.18 11.04 -11.70
N TRP A 26 1.11 10.74 -12.44
CA TRP A 26 0.76 9.37 -12.82
C TRP A 26 1.80 8.78 -13.78
N ASP A 27 2.43 9.60 -14.62
CA ASP A 27 3.41 9.15 -15.60
C ASP A 27 4.64 8.56 -14.91
N SER A 28 5.18 9.26 -13.90
CA SER A 28 6.30 8.73 -13.11
C SER A 28 5.94 7.44 -12.35
N CYS A 29 4.70 7.32 -11.85
CA CYS A 29 4.22 6.08 -11.23
C CYS A 29 4.18 4.92 -12.24
N MET A 30 3.60 5.18 -13.42
CA MET A 30 3.42 4.19 -14.48
C MET A 30 4.74 3.83 -15.20
N GLU A 31 5.78 4.65 -15.10
CA GLU A 31 7.13 4.30 -15.51
C GLU A 31 7.87 3.48 -14.43
N LEU A 32 7.76 3.89 -13.16
CA LEU A 32 8.56 3.32 -12.08
C LEU A 32 8.07 1.94 -11.64
N ILE A 33 6.77 1.78 -11.40
CA ILE A 33 6.19 0.56 -10.82
C ILE A 33 6.44 -0.68 -11.69
N PRO A 34 6.25 -0.65 -13.03
CA PRO A 34 6.50 -1.82 -13.88
C PRO A 34 7.93 -2.32 -13.82
N ARG A 35 8.93 -1.43 -13.73
CA ARG A 35 10.34 -1.83 -13.57
C ARG A 35 10.57 -2.66 -12.30
N TYR A 36 9.84 -2.34 -11.23
CA TYR A 36 9.91 -3.11 -9.98
C TYR A 36 9.11 -4.41 -10.07
N MET A 37 7.99 -4.44 -10.79
CA MET A 37 7.28 -5.70 -11.09
C MET A 37 8.16 -6.67 -11.87
N GLU A 38 8.89 -6.18 -12.90
CA GLU A 38 9.80 -7.00 -13.69
C GLU A 38 10.97 -7.55 -12.87
N ARG A 39 11.57 -6.69 -12.03
CA ARG A 39 12.73 -7.07 -11.20
C ARG A 39 12.35 -7.93 -10.00
N TYR A 40 11.14 -7.76 -9.48
CA TYR A 40 10.64 -8.41 -8.27
C TYR A 40 9.24 -9.03 -8.51
N PRO A 41 9.12 -10.01 -9.41
CA PRO A 41 7.81 -10.54 -9.84
C PRO A 41 7.02 -11.25 -8.74
N ASN A 42 7.70 -11.65 -7.66
CA ASN A 42 7.08 -12.30 -6.50
C ASN A 42 6.81 -11.32 -5.35
N SER A 43 6.99 -10.01 -5.57
CA SER A 43 6.75 -9.00 -4.54
C SER A 43 5.31 -8.50 -4.60
N ALA A 44 4.63 -8.47 -3.45
CA ALA A 44 3.30 -7.89 -3.33
C ALA A 44 3.31 -6.35 -3.44
N VAL A 45 4.43 -5.69 -3.08
CA VAL A 45 4.52 -4.23 -2.96
C VAL A 45 4.19 -3.50 -4.26
N PRO A 46 4.78 -3.82 -5.42
CA PRO A 46 4.48 -3.10 -6.66
C PRO A 46 3.01 -3.25 -7.09
N HIS A 47 2.40 -4.41 -6.84
CA HIS A 47 0.98 -4.64 -7.12
C HIS A 47 0.10 -3.76 -6.23
N ASN A 48 0.40 -3.66 -4.93
CA ASN A 48 -0.33 -2.78 -4.03
C ASN A 48 -0.23 -1.31 -4.47
N LEU A 49 0.98 -0.85 -4.82
CA LEU A 49 1.22 0.51 -5.26
C LEU A 49 0.48 0.85 -6.56
N LEU A 50 0.45 -0.07 -7.53
CA LEU A 50 -0.32 0.14 -8.75
C LEU A 50 -1.83 0.23 -8.46
N GLY A 51 -2.31 -0.56 -7.50
CA GLY A 51 -3.69 -0.45 -7.03
C GLY A 51 -4.02 0.95 -6.51
N ILE A 52 -3.16 1.51 -5.65
CA ILE A 52 -3.35 2.87 -5.10
C ILE A 52 -3.36 3.93 -6.20
N VAL A 53 -2.43 3.82 -7.16
CA VAL A 53 -2.34 4.75 -8.30
C VAL A 53 -3.61 4.68 -9.17
N LEU A 54 -4.15 3.48 -9.39
CA LEU A 54 -5.38 3.28 -10.15
C LEU A 54 -6.62 3.79 -9.40
N GLU A 55 -6.73 3.58 -8.08
CA GLU A 55 -7.80 4.19 -7.27
C GLU A 55 -7.75 5.71 -7.34
N SER A 56 -6.54 6.29 -7.24
CA SER A 56 -6.34 7.73 -7.30
C SER A 56 -6.74 8.35 -8.64
N GLN A 57 -6.80 7.54 -9.70
CA GLN A 57 -7.31 7.91 -11.02
C GLN A 57 -8.80 7.57 -11.22
N GLY A 58 -9.47 6.97 -10.23
CA GLY A 58 -10.86 6.53 -10.30
C GLY A 58 -11.06 5.18 -11.02
N HIS A 59 -10.00 4.45 -11.32
CA HIS A 59 -10.04 3.12 -11.96
C HIS A 59 -10.22 2.00 -10.92
N HIS A 60 -11.30 2.10 -10.14
CA HIS A 60 -11.58 1.23 -8.99
C HIS A 60 -11.56 -0.29 -9.30
N PRO A 61 -12.17 -0.79 -10.40
CA PRO A 61 -12.14 -2.22 -10.70
C PRO A 61 -10.74 -2.77 -10.95
N ASP A 62 -9.89 -2.01 -11.65
CA ASP A 62 -8.52 -2.43 -11.95
C ASP A 62 -7.62 -2.34 -10.72
N ALA A 63 -7.82 -1.31 -9.90
CA ALA A 63 -7.14 -1.22 -8.61
C ALA A 63 -7.40 -2.44 -7.71
N MET A 64 -8.67 -2.84 -7.59
CA MET A 64 -9.05 -4.04 -6.82
C MET A 64 -8.38 -5.32 -7.34
N ARG A 65 -8.17 -5.45 -8.65
CA ARG A 65 -7.43 -6.59 -9.22
C ARG A 65 -5.98 -6.58 -8.76
N HIS A 66 -5.35 -5.42 -8.72
CA HIS A 66 -3.97 -5.27 -8.28
C HIS A 66 -3.80 -5.48 -6.78
N PHE A 67 -4.73 -5.00 -5.94
CA PHE A 67 -4.70 -5.30 -4.51
C PHE A 67 -4.86 -6.80 -4.24
N ARG A 68 -5.78 -7.48 -4.94
CA ARG A 68 -5.95 -8.93 -4.82
C ARG A 68 -4.73 -9.71 -5.31
N ALA A 69 -4.04 -9.23 -6.35
CA ALA A 69 -2.78 -9.82 -6.78
C ALA A 69 -1.69 -9.68 -5.70
N ALA A 70 -1.57 -8.50 -5.08
CA ALA A 70 -0.65 -8.29 -3.96
C ALA A 70 -0.95 -9.25 -2.80
N TRP A 71 -2.22 -9.36 -2.40
CA TRP A 71 -2.67 -10.30 -1.37
C TRP A 71 -2.40 -11.77 -1.73
N SER A 72 -2.55 -12.14 -3.00
CA SER A 72 -2.28 -13.51 -3.46
C SER A 72 -0.80 -13.86 -3.45
N LEU A 73 0.08 -12.88 -3.72
CA LEU A 73 1.53 -13.04 -3.66
C LEU A 73 2.03 -13.13 -2.21
N ASP A 74 1.50 -12.28 -1.32
CA ASP A 74 1.81 -12.29 0.11
C ASP A 74 0.56 -11.97 0.95
N PRO A 75 -0.13 -13.00 1.47
CA PRO A 75 -1.27 -12.81 2.37
C PRO A 75 -0.92 -12.17 3.72
N THR A 76 0.36 -12.05 4.07
CA THR A 76 0.81 -11.38 5.29
C THR A 76 1.15 -9.90 5.07
N PHE A 77 1.16 -9.45 3.82
CA PHE A 77 1.38 -8.06 3.46
C PHE A 77 0.14 -7.21 3.79
N MET A 78 0.08 -6.75 5.05
CA MET A 78 -1.04 -6.00 5.62
C MET A 78 -1.57 -4.83 4.78
N PRO A 79 -0.73 -4.04 4.06
CA PRO A 79 -1.24 -2.94 3.25
C PRO A 79 -2.22 -3.39 2.15
N ALA A 80 -2.02 -4.58 1.57
CA ALA A 80 -2.92 -5.07 0.53
C ALA A 80 -4.31 -5.39 1.08
N SER A 81 -4.44 -6.09 2.21
CA SER A 81 -5.77 -6.33 2.81
C SER A 81 -6.43 -5.04 3.28
N GLN A 82 -5.67 -4.13 3.88
CA GLN A 82 -6.25 -2.87 4.32
C GLN A 82 -6.80 -2.05 3.15
N ASN A 83 -6.08 -1.98 2.04
CA ASN A 83 -6.59 -1.30 0.84
C ASN A 83 -7.81 -2.02 0.27
N ILE A 84 -7.83 -3.36 0.24
CA ILE A 84 -9.03 -4.11 -0.17
C ILE A 84 -10.21 -3.74 0.72
N ASP A 85 -10.05 -3.79 2.04
CA ASP A 85 -11.14 -3.51 2.98
C ASP A 85 -11.60 -2.04 2.89
N ALA A 86 -10.64 -1.12 2.76
CA ALA A 86 -10.91 0.31 2.71
C ALA A 86 -11.63 0.71 1.41
N TYR A 87 -11.25 0.13 0.27
CA TYR A 87 -11.84 0.44 -1.03
C TYR A 87 -13.03 -0.46 -1.40
N SER A 88 -13.19 -1.64 -0.79
CA SER A 88 -14.33 -2.53 -1.07
C SER A 88 -15.65 -1.98 -0.53
N LEU A 89 -15.61 -1.12 0.47
CA LEU A 89 -16.77 -0.37 0.93
C LEU A 89 -16.82 0.91 0.11
N TYR A 90 -17.59 0.90 -0.98
CA TYR A 90 -17.88 2.09 -1.78
C TYR A 90 -18.78 3.02 -0.97
N ASP A 91 -18.18 3.69 0.01
CA ASP A 91 -18.80 4.77 0.76
C ASP A 91 -18.21 6.08 0.24
N SER A 92 -19.02 6.80 -0.55
CA SER A 92 -18.62 8.06 -1.18
C SER A 92 -18.26 9.17 -0.18
N GLU A 93 -18.61 9.02 1.10
CA GLU A 93 -18.29 9.97 2.15
C GLU A 93 -16.98 9.65 2.88
N LYS A 94 -16.38 8.48 2.64
CA LYS A 94 -15.20 8.03 3.38
C LYS A 94 -13.92 8.57 2.74
N ASP A 95 -13.23 9.45 3.46
CA ASP A 95 -11.84 9.81 3.15
C ASP A 95 -10.94 8.59 3.41
N VAL A 96 -10.70 7.80 2.35
CA VAL A 96 -9.86 6.61 2.43
C VAL A 96 -8.40 7.01 2.34
N LYS A 97 -7.64 6.71 3.39
CA LYS A 97 -6.19 6.82 3.40
C LYS A 97 -5.58 5.54 2.85
N PRO A 98 -4.85 5.57 1.71
CA PRO A 98 -4.21 4.39 1.18
C PRO A 98 -3.07 3.92 2.09
N ALA A 99 -2.96 2.61 2.29
CA ALA A 99 -1.83 1.98 2.96
C ALA A 99 -0.72 1.65 1.93
N TYR A 100 0.38 2.38 1.98
CA TYR A 100 1.57 2.14 1.15
C TYR A 100 2.54 1.18 1.84
N THR A 101 2.67 1.29 3.16
CA THR A 101 3.56 0.48 4.00
C THR A 101 2.82 -0.09 5.20
N ALA A 102 3.46 -1.01 5.92
CA ALA A 102 2.91 -1.57 7.15
C ALA A 102 2.68 -0.51 8.24
N ASP A 103 3.47 0.58 8.25
CA ASP A 103 3.30 1.66 9.23
C ASP A 103 1.97 2.39 9.06
N ASP A 104 1.52 2.59 7.81
CA ASP A 104 0.20 3.16 7.53
C ASP A 104 -0.89 2.32 8.20
N CYS A 105 -0.71 0.99 8.24
CA CYS A 105 -1.65 0.05 8.85
C CYS A 105 -1.66 0.05 10.39
N LEU A 106 -0.55 0.41 11.02
CA LEU A 106 -0.39 0.40 12.47
C LEU A 106 -0.94 1.66 13.13
N THR A 107 -0.94 2.79 12.41
CA THR A 107 -1.44 4.07 12.94
C THR A 107 -2.95 4.10 13.18
N GLU A 108 -3.72 3.25 12.49
CA GLU A 108 -5.18 3.16 12.68
C GLU A 108 -5.61 2.21 13.82
N ARG A 109 -4.72 1.34 14.31
CA ARG A 109 -4.95 0.63 15.56
C ARG A 109 -4.78 1.61 16.71
N ARG A 110 -5.88 2.23 17.16
CA ARG A 110 -5.93 2.96 18.44
C ARG A 110 -5.11 2.20 19.48
N PRO A 111 -4.26 2.86 20.28
CA PRO A 111 -3.62 2.18 21.41
C PRO A 111 -4.73 1.60 22.27
N THR A 112 -4.75 0.26 22.39
CA THR A 112 -5.60 -0.41 23.37
C THR A 112 -5.29 0.18 24.73
N LEU A 113 -6.33 0.48 25.52
CA LEU A 113 -6.32 1.08 26.86
C LEU A 113 -5.56 0.24 27.91
N LEU A 114 -4.32 -0.14 27.66
CA LEU A 114 -3.47 -0.95 28.54
C LEU A 114 -2.14 -0.26 28.92
N GLU A 115 -1.90 0.97 28.47
CA GLU A 115 -0.75 1.77 28.92
C GLU A 115 -1.09 2.80 30.01
N LYS A 116 -2.33 2.82 30.54
CA LYS A 116 -2.74 3.70 31.66
C LYS A 116 -2.92 2.99 33.00
N SER A 117 -2.16 1.93 33.25
CA SER A 117 -2.06 1.32 34.58
C SER A 117 -0.59 1.13 34.95
N GLY A 118 0.04 2.25 35.31
CA GLY A 118 1.43 2.32 35.74
C GLY A 118 1.68 3.57 36.60
N PHE A 119 0.75 3.88 37.50
CA PHE A 119 0.99 4.76 38.64
C PHE A 119 0.59 3.96 39.89
N PHE A 120 1.57 3.35 40.53
CA PHE A 120 1.57 3.03 41.96
C PHE A 120 2.74 3.78 42.57
#